data_AF-A0A7Y3PNY2-F1
#
_entry.id   AF-A0A7Y3PNY2-F1
#
_cell.length_a   1.000
_cell.length_b   1.000
_cell.length_c   1.000
_cell.angle_alpha   90.00
_cell.angle_beta   90.00
_cell.angle_gamma   90.00
#
_symmetry.space_group_name_H-M   'P 1'
#
loop_
_entity.id
_entity.type
_entity.pdbx_description
1 polymer ?
#
loop_
_entity_poly.entity_id
_entity_poly.type
_entity_poly.pdbx_seq_one_letter_code
_entity_poly.pdbx_strand_id
1 'polypeptide(L)'
;MSTPAPRSHRRPRVPAHRAAAPREPVDWAKAGRRSVRRRARGMTHPEAAAALEEAELQQHLVRDHEDLAGDERGPAEVAEWARIVQLLANSGGVYDPDADAVVQDELAADAEHERAQQLEDEAARRATLAPDVLRHALLRTLARTGLLDGLSEDELAAVDRLPDIDPAAALAVNALLARAHEAGAGSRPGAAS
;
A
#
# COMPACT_ATOMS: atom_id res chain seq x y z
N MET A 1 68.31 11.41 -14.76
CA MET A 1 67.27 12.35 -14.32
C MET A 1 65.93 11.65 -14.48
N SER A 2 65.19 11.46 -13.38
CA SER A 2 64.00 10.62 -13.30
C SER A 2 62.75 11.32 -13.82
N THR A 3 62.00 10.63 -14.68
CA THR A 3 60.65 11.01 -15.13
C THR A 3 59.64 10.73 -14.02
N PRO A 4 58.69 11.64 -13.68
CA PRO A 4 57.67 11.35 -12.69
C PRO A 4 56.50 10.57 -13.32
N ALA A 5 56.00 9.57 -12.60
CA ALA A 5 54.87 8.73 -12.98
C ALA A 5 53.52 9.47 -12.94
N PRO A 6 52.53 9.10 -13.77
CA PRO A 6 51.23 9.76 -13.77
C PRO A 6 50.38 9.37 -12.56
N ARG A 7 49.77 10.38 -11.94
CA ARG A 7 48.87 10.28 -10.80
C ARG A 7 47.60 9.54 -11.20
N SER A 8 47.30 8.43 -10.52
CA SER A 8 46.03 7.74 -10.63
C SER A 8 44.92 8.58 -9.99
N HIS A 9 44.06 9.18 -10.80
CA HIS A 9 42.83 9.77 -10.32
C HIS A 9 41.89 8.65 -9.87
N ARG A 10 41.81 8.43 -8.55
CA ARG A 10 40.75 7.63 -7.92
C ARG A 10 39.41 8.24 -8.35
N ARG A 11 38.70 7.56 -9.26
CA ARG A 11 37.31 7.89 -9.58
C ARG A 11 36.49 7.83 -8.28
N PRO A 12 35.62 8.81 -8.00
CA PRO A 12 34.66 8.72 -6.91
C PRO A 12 33.80 7.48 -7.13
N ARG A 13 33.71 6.60 -6.13
CA ARG A 13 32.72 5.53 -6.10
C ARG A 13 31.35 6.21 -6.09
N VAL A 14 30.62 6.08 -7.19
CA VAL A 14 29.19 6.41 -7.25
C VAL A 14 28.49 5.54 -6.20
N PRO A 15 27.67 6.10 -5.29
CA PRO A 15 26.87 5.31 -4.37
C PRO A 15 26.04 4.33 -5.18
N ALA A 16 26.12 3.04 -4.84
CA ALA A 16 25.28 2.02 -5.47
C ALA A 16 23.83 2.50 -5.38
N HIS A 17 23.15 2.60 -6.52
CA HIS A 17 21.71 2.84 -6.56
C HIS A 17 21.07 1.80 -5.64
N ARG A 18 20.49 2.25 -4.53
CA ARG A 18 19.60 1.45 -3.69
C ARG A 18 18.60 0.82 -4.66
N ALA A 19 18.66 -0.50 -4.82
CA ALA A 19 17.75 -1.22 -5.69
C ALA A 19 16.34 -0.82 -5.29
N ALA A 20 15.59 -0.24 -6.23
CA ALA A 20 14.18 0.05 -6.00
C ALA A 20 13.51 -1.28 -5.65
N ALA A 21 12.64 -1.27 -4.64
CA ALA A 21 11.84 -2.43 -4.31
C ALA A 21 11.14 -2.97 -5.57
N PRO A 22 11.00 -4.29 -5.73
CA PRO A 22 10.27 -4.86 -6.86
C PRO A 22 8.90 -4.21 -6.93
N ARG A 23 8.55 -3.61 -8.07
CA ARG A 23 7.18 -3.15 -8.30
C ARG A 23 6.30 -4.39 -8.35
N GLU A 24 5.13 -4.29 -7.73
CA GLU A 24 4.11 -5.30 -7.86
C GLU A 24 3.83 -5.55 -9.35
N PRO A 25 3.84 -6.80 -9.82
CA PRO A 25 3.55 -7.10 -11.22
C PRO A 25 2.15 -6.61 -11.57
N VAL A 26 2.02 -6.02 -12.75
CA VAL A 26 0.73 -5.48 -13.23
C VAL A 26 -0.24 -6.64 -13.46
N ASP A 27 -1.40 -6.58 -12.82
CA ASP A 27 -2.54 -7.45 -13.13
C ASP A 27 -3.20 -7.00 -14.43
N TRP A 28 -2.78 -7.62 -15.53
CA TRP A 28 -3.26 -7.32 -16.88
C TRP A 28 -4.74 -7.69 -17.09
N ALA A 29 -5.22 -8.75 -16.43
CA ALA A 29 -6.62 -9.14 -16.48
C ALA A 29 -7.51 -8.04 -15.88
N LYS A 30 -7.15 -7.54 -14.69
CA LYS A 30 -7.84 -6.43 -14.02
C LYS A 30 -7.77 -5.14 -14.82
N ALA A 31 -6.62 -4.82 -15.41
CA ALA A 31 -6.48 -3.68 -16.30
C ALA A 31 -7.43 -3.77 -17.50
N GLY A 32 -7.57 -4.97 -18.08
CA GLY A 32 -8.54 -5.27 -19.14
C GLY A 32 -9.98 -5.00 -18.70
N ARG A 33 -10.43 -5.63 -17.61
CA ARG A 33 -11.79 -5.43 -17.08
C ARG A 33 -12.10 -3.95 -16.81
N ARG A 34 -11.18 -3.23 -16.16
CA ARG A 34 -11.33 -1.77 -15.90
C ARG A 34 -11.44 -0.96 -17.18
N SER A 35 -10.67 -1.30 -18.22
CA SER A 35 -10.76 -0.65 -19.52
C SER A 35 -12.15 -0.83 -20.15
N VAL A 36 -12.69 -2.05 -20.10
CA VAL A 36 -14.03 -2.37 -20.59
C VAL A 36 -15.10 -1.59 -19.84
N ARG A 37 -15.12 -1.65 -18.50
CA ARG A 37 -16.10 -0.93 -17.68
C ARG A 37 -16.13 0.57 -17.96
N ARG A 38 -14.96 1.18 -18.17
CA ARG A 38 -14.84 2.59 -18.54
C ARG A 38 -15.44 2.87 -19.92
N ARG A 39 -15.20 2.01 -20.91
CA ARG A 39 -15.79 2.12 -22.26
C ARG A 39 -17.30 1.92 -22.26
N ALA A 40 -17.77 0.96 -21.46
CA ALA A 40 -19.16 0.58 -21.38
C ALA A 40 -20.04 1.62 -20.67
N ARG A 41 -19.46 2.55 -19.90
CA ARG A 41 -20.24 3.52 -19.10
C ARG A 41 -21.21 4.31 -20.00
N GLY A 42 -22.49 4.22 -19.67
CA GLY A 42 -23.58 4.85 -20.42
C GLY A 42 -24.08 4.07 -21.64
N MET A 43 -23.49 2.92 -21.97
CA MET A 43 -23.96 2.08 -23.08
C MET A 43 -25.24 1.33 -22.73
N THR A 44 -26.12 1.21 -23.70
CA THR A 44 -27.30 0.34 -23.70
C THR A 44 -26.92 -1.10 -24.07
N HIS A 45 -27.83 -2.05 -23.84
CA HIS A 45 -27.64 -3.46 -24.22
C HIS A 45 -27.16 -3.67 -25.67
N PRO A 46 -27.82 -3.11 -26.72
CA PRO A 46 -27.37 -3.34 -28.10
C PRO A 46 -25.99 -2.75 -28.40
N GLU A 47 -25.64 -1.62 -27.80
CA GLU A 47 -24.30 -1.01 -27.97
C GLU A 47 -23.22 -1.87 -27.32
N ALA A 48 -23.47 -2.39 -26.11
CA ALA A 48 -22.56 -3.31 -25.44
C ALA A 48 -22.43 -4.64 -26.19
N ALA A 49 -23.51 -5.15 -26.80
CA ALA A 49 -23.49 -6.36 -27.60
C ALA A 49 -22.64 -6.20 -28.87
N ALA A 50 -22.79 -5.08 -29.58
CA ALA A 50 -21.94 -4.78 -30.74
C ALA A 50 -20.45 -4.66 -30.36
N ALA A 51 -20.16 -4.04 -29.20
CA ALA A 51 -18.79 -3.93 -28.70
C ALA A 51 -18.19 -5.28 -28.29
N LEU A 52 -19.00 -6.21 -27.78
CA LEU A 52 -18.58 -7.58 -27.49
C LEU A 52 -18.18 -8.32 -28.78
N GLU A 53 -19.03 -8.26 -29.81
CA GLU A 53 -18.74 -8.90 -31.11
C GLU A 53 -17.43 -8.38 -31.72
N GLU A 54 -17.18 -7.06 -31.64
CA GLU A 54 -15.92 -6.47 -32.09
C GLU A 54 -14.73 -6.94 -31.24
N ALA A 55 -14.89 -7.03 -29.92
CA ALA A 55 -13.84 -7.53 -29.03
C ALA A 55 -13.50 -9.00 -29.28
N GLU A 56 -14.50 -9.85 -29.53
CA GLU A 56 -14.32 -11.26 -29.89
C GLU A 56 -13.59 -11.42 -31.23
N LEU A 57 -13.98 -10.62 -32.23
CA LEU A 57 -13.29 -10.59 -33.52
C LEU A 57 -11.82 -10.18 -33.36
N GLN A 58 -11.56 -9.11 -32.59
CA GLN A 58 -10.20 -8.65 -32.31
C GLN A 58 -9.39 -9.73 -31.57
N GLN A 59 -9.98 -10.40 -30.58
CA GLN A 59 -9.32 -11.49 -29.87
C GLN A 59 -8.99 -12.64 -30.83
N HIS A 60 -9.88 -12.98 -31.76
CA HIS A 60 -9.64 -14.02 -32.75
C HIS A 60 -8.45 -13.68 -33.65
N LEU A 61 -8.39 -12.46 -34.18
CA LEU A 61 -7.28 -11.98 -35.02
C LEU A 61 -5.93 -11.96 -34.29
N VAL A 62 -5.96 -11.59 -33.01
CA VAL A 62 -4.76 -11.50 -32.18
C VAL A 62 -4.25 -12.88 -31.79
N ARG A 63 -5.14 -13.86 -31.56
CA ARG A 63 -4.77 -15.25 -31.18
C ARG A 63 -3.97 -15.99 -32.25
N ASP A 64 -4.09 -15.60 -33.52
CA ASP A 64 -3.32 -16.18 -34.62
C ASP A 64 -1.84 -15.76 -34.60
N HIS A 65 -1.43 -14.91 -33.65
CA HIS A 65 -0.03 -14.57 -33.37
C HIS A 65 0.51 -15.44 -32.22
N GLU A 66 1.51 -16.29 -32.51
CA GLU A 66 2.11 -17.25 -31.54
C GLU A 66 2.86 -16.59 -30.36
N ASP A 67 2.99 -15.26 -30.33
CA ASP A 67 3.76 -14.49 -29.32
C ASP A 67 2.97 -14.09 -28.04
N LEU A 68 1.76 -14.62 -27.83
CA LEU A 68 0.84 -14.15 -26.76
C LEU A 68 0.66 -15.10 -25.57
N ALA A 69 1.55 -16.09 -25.41
CA ALA A 69 1.52 -16.95 -24.24
C ALA A 69 1.72 -16.10 -22.96
N GLY A 70 0.61 -15.82 -22.25
CA GLY A 70 0.59 -14.98 -21.04
C GLY A 70 -0.19 -13.67 -21.15
N ASP A 71 -0.82 -13.33 -22.29
CA ASP A 71 -1.72 -12.17 -22.36
C ASP A 71 -3.10 -12.51 -21.78
N GLU A 72 -3.24 -12.30 -20.48
CA GLU A 72 -4.52 -12.45 -19.77
C GLU A 72 -5.50 -11.30 -20.04
N ARG A 73 -5.04 -10.20 -20.65
CA ARG A 73 -5.84 -9.00 -20.84
C ARG A 73 -6.96 -9.22 -21.86
N GLY A 74 -6.63 -9.73 -23.05
CA GLY A 74 -7.60 -9.96 -24.12
C GLY A 74 -8.79 -10.83 -23.66
N PRO A 75 -8.54 -12.03 -23.12
CA PRO A 75 -9.60 -12.88 -22.58
C PRO A 75 -10.42 -12.21 -21.46
N ALA A 76 -9.77 -11.45 -20.57
CA ALA A 76 -10.47 -10.73 -19.51
C ALA A 76 -11.35 -9.59 -20.04
N GLU A 77 -10.93 -8.90 -21.11
CA GLU A 77 -11.76 -7.87 -21.74
C GLU A 77 -13.02 -8.48 -22.37
N VAL A 78 -12.91 -9.59 -23.09
CA VAL A 78 -14.06 -10.28 -23.71
C VAL A 78 -15.02 -10.83 -22.65
N ALA A 79 -14.50 -11.48 -21.61
CA ALA A 79 -15.33 -11.97 -20.51
C ALA A 79 -16.10 -10.85 -19.80
N GLU A 80 -15.47 -9.69 -19.62
CA GLU A 80 -16.13 -8.54 -19.00
C GLU A 80 -17.20 -7.92 -19.88
N TRP A 81 -16.97 -7.82 -21.20
CA TRP A 81 -18.01 -7.39 -22.15
C TRP A 81 -19.23 -8.32 -22.10
N ALA A 82 -19.02 -9.63 -22.11
CA ALA A 82 -20.10 -10.61 -22.02
C ALA A 82 -20.92 -10.46 -20.73
N ARG A 83 -20.25 -10.22 -19.60
CA ARG A 83 -20.92 -9.96 -18.32
C ARG A 83 -21.79 -8.71 -18.38
N ILE A 84 -21.28 -7.61 -18.94
CA ILE A 84 -22.02 -6.34 -19.05
C ILE A 84 -23.23 -6.50 -19.97
N VAL A 85 -23.09 -7.19 -21.10
CA VAL A 85 -24.22 -7.51 -21.98
C VAL A 85 -25.31 -8.26 -21.21
N GLN A 86 -24.93 -9.29 -20.47
CA GLN A 86 -25.88 -10.07 -19.66
C GLN A 86 -26.55 -9.23 -18.56
N LEU A 87 -25.79 -8.34 -17.90
CA LEU A 87 -26.32 -7.42 -16.89
C LEU A 87 -27.34 -6.46 -17.49
N LEU A 88 -27.05 -5.90 -18.67
CA LEU A 88 -27.94 -4.97 -19.36
C LEU A 88 -29.20 -5.63 -19.91
N ALA A 89 -29.10 -6.89 -20.36
CA ALA A 89 -30.25 -7.68 -20.77
C ALA A 89 -31.28 -7.84 -19.63
N ASN A 90 -30.79 -7.90 -18.38
CA ASN A 90 -31.62 -8.12 -17.20
C ASN A 90 -32.13 -6.81 -16.55
N SER A 91 -31.41 -5.70 -16.70
CA SER A 91 -31.71 -4.42 -16.02
C SER A 91 -32.49 -3.42 -16.88
N GLY A 92 -32.40 -3.50 -18.21
CA GLY A 92 -33.18 -2.66 -19.13
C GLY A 92 -32.79 -1.17 -19.17
N GLY A 93 -31.58 -0.81 -18.72
CA GLY A 93 -31.07 0.56 -18.68
C GLY A 93 -29.73 0.74 -19.41
N VAL A 94 -29.03 1.82 -19.06
CA VAL A 94 -27.63 2.04 -19.46
C VAL A 94 -26.69 1.48 -18.40
N TYR A 95 -25.48 1.09 -18.80
CA TYR A 95 -24.49 0.57 -17.87
C TYR A 95 -23.94 1.68 -16.98
N ASP A 96 -24.10 1.50 -15.68
CA ASP A 96 -23.48 2.34 -14.66
C ASP A 96 -22.56 1.49 -13.78
N PRO A 97 -21.21 1.64 -13.90
CA PRO A 97 -20.28 0.89 -13.06
C PRO A 97 -20.40 1.24 -11.57
N ASP A 98 -20.96 2.41 -11.24
CA ASP A 98 -21.13 2.84 -9.85
C ASP A 98 -22.30 2.08 -9.17
N ALA A 99 -23.20 1.49 -9.96
CA ALA A 99 -24.30 0.65 -9.49
C ALA A 99 -24.02 -0.87 -9.63
N ASP A 100 -22.90 -1.25 -10.23
CA ASP A 100 -22.55 -2.64 -10.49
C ASP A 100 -21.93 -3.32 -9.26
N ALA A 101 -22.64 -4.28 -8.68
CA ALA A 101 -22.20 -5.00 -7.47
C ALA A 101 -20.82 -5.63 -7.61
N VAL A 102 -20.46 -6.19 -8.78
CA VAL A 102 -19.14 -6.80 -9.00
C VAL A 102 -18.03 -5.75 -8.92
N VAL A 103 -18.30 -4.54 -9.41
CA VAL A 103 -17.36 -3.41 -9.34
C VAL A 103 -17.22 -2.95 -7.88
N GLN A 104 -18.32 -2.86 -7.14
CA GLN A 104 -18.30 -2.46 -5.74
C GLN A 104 -17.55 -3.47 -4.87
N ASP A 105 -17.74 -4.77 -5.08
CA ASP A 105 -17.02 -5.83 -4.36
C ASP A 105 -15.52 -5.78 -4.65
N GLU A 106 -15.12 -5.57 -5.91
CA GLU A 106 -13.71 -5.43 -6.30
C GLU A 106 -13.06 -4.19 -5.64
N LEU A 107 -13.77 -3.06 -5.58
CA LEU A 107 -13.29 -1.85 -4.91
C LEU A 107 -13.15 -2.04 -3.39
N ALA A 108 -14.08 -2.78 -2.78
CA ALA A 108 -14.01 -3.10 -1.35
C ALA A 108 -12.79 -3.98 -1.04
N ALA A 109 -12.55 -5.00 -1.86
CA ALA A 109 -11.38 -5.87 -1.74
C ALA A 109 -10.06 -5.10 -1.93
N ASP A 110 -10.01 -4.19 -2.92
CA ASP A 110 -8.85 -3.32 -3.14
C ASP A 110 -8.58 -2.42 -1.93
N ALA A 111 -9.62 -1.81 -1.36
CA ALA A 111 -9.48 -0.97 -0.19
C ALA A 111 -9.00 -1.75 1.05
N GLU A 112 -9.43 -3.00 1.22
CA GLU A 112 -8.92 -3.87 2.28
C GLU A 112 -7.44 -4.21 2.07
N HIS A 113 -7.07 -4.56 0.83
CA HIS A 113 -5.69 -4.86 0.48
C HIS A 113 -4.76 -3.66 0.70
N GLU A 114 -5.18 -2.46 0.27
CA GLU A 114 -4.43 -1.22 0.50
C GLU A 114 -4.26 -0.93 2.00
N ARG A 115 -5.29 -1.17 2.83
CA ARG A 115 -5.18 -1.01 4.29
C ARG A 115 -4.19 -2.01 4.89
N ALA A 116 -4.21 -3.26 4.43
CA ALA A 116 -3.26 -4.28 4.89
C ALA A 116 -1.82 -3.87 4.54
N GLN A 117 -1.57 -3.45 3.29
CA GLN A 117 -0.26 -2.95 2.86
C GLN A 117 0.18 -1.73 3.68
N GLN A 118 -0.73 -0.79 3.97
CA GLN A 118 -0.41 0.38 4.80
C GLN A 118 0.01 0.01 6.22
N LEU A 119 -0.65 -0.99 6.82
CA LEU A 119 -0.29 -1.49 8.15
C LEU A 119 1.08 -2.18 8.14
N GLU A 120 1.37 -2.95 7.10
CA GLU A 120 2.69 -3.59 6.91
C GLU A 120 3.79 -2.54 6.70
N ASP A 121 3.55 -1.55 5.83
CA ASP A 121 4.47 -0.44 5.60
C ASP A 121 4.72 0.38 6.88
N GLU A 122 3.68 0.64 7.66
CA GLU A 122 3.81 1.32 8.94
C GLU A 122 4.62 0.48 9.94
N ALA A 123 4.36 -0.83 10.02
CA ALA A 123 5.14 -1.74 10.85
C ALA A 123 6.61 -1.78 10.42
N ALA A 124 6.90 -1.83 9.12
CA ALA A 124 8.25 -1.78 8.58
C ALA A 124 8.94 -0.44 8.88
N ARG A 125 8.24 0.69 8.72
CA ARG A 125 8.75 2.02 9.12
C ARG A 125 9.05 2.09 10.60
N ARG A 126 8.20 1.51 11.46
CA ARG A 126 8.43 1.45 12.90
C ARG A 126 9.64 0.57 13.24
N ALA A 127 9.79 -0.58 12.58
CA ALA A 127 10.93 -1.48 12.78
C ALA A 127 12.28 -0.89 12.33
N THR A 128 12.24 0.11 11.43
CA THR A 128 13.42 0.81 10.91
C THR A 128 13.77 2.10 11.67
N LEU A 129 12.97 2.47 12.69
CA LEU A 129 13.34 3.57 13.57
C LEU A 129 14.66 3.24 14.27
N ALA A 130 15.64 4.14 14.12
CA ALA A 130 16.93 3.97 14.79
C ALA A 130 16.72 3.89 16.32
N PRO A 131 17.44 3.01 17.03
CA PRO A 131 17.35 2.88 18.48
C PRO A 131 17.44 4.22 19.22
N ASP A 132 18.25 5.16 18.74
CA ASP A 132 18.36 6.51 19.32
C ASP A 132 17.09 7.35 19.20
N VAL A 133 16.35 7.21 18.10
CA VAL A 133 15.06 7.89 17.90
C VAL A 133 14.01 7.31 18.85
N LEU A 134 14.00 5.99 19.01
CA LEU A 134 13.11 5.29 19.95
C LEU A 134 13.45 5.63 21.40
N ARG A 135 14.73 5.65 21.76
CA ARG A 135 15.24 6.10 23.07
C ARG A 135 14.77 7.51 23.38
N HIS A 136 14.98 8.45 22.46
CA HIS A 136 14.56 9.83 22.65
C HIS A 136 13.04 9.96 22.77
N ALA A 137 12.27 9.24 21.95
CA ALA A 137 10.82 9.24 22.02
C ALA A 137 10.31 8.71 23.38
N LEU A 138 10.87 7.59 23.85
CA LEU A 138 10.52 6.97 25.12
C LEU A 138 10.82 7.89 26.32
N LEU A 139 12.03 8.47 26.37
CA LEU A 139 12.41 9.43 27.41
C LEU A 139 11.51 10.68 27.39
N ARG A 140 11.18 11.19 26.19
CA ARG A 140 10.27 12.32 26.05
C ARG A 140 8.86 12.01 26.55
N THR A 141 8.35 10.81 26.29
CA THR A 141 7.04 10.37 26.78
C THR A 141 7.05 10.20 28.29
N LEU A 142 8.09 9.58 28.87
CA LEU A 142 8.27 9.44 30.32
C LEU A 142 8.35 10.81 31.03
N ALA A 143 9.05 11.77 30.44
CA ALA A 143 9.09 13.14 30.94
C ALA A 143 7.69 13.79 30.92
N ARG A 144 6.94 13.60 29.82
CA ARG A 144 5.59 14.13 29.67
C ARG A 144 4.59 13.52 30.67
N THR A 145 4.76 12.24 31.01
CA THR A 145 3.92 11.57 32.01
C THR A 145 4.35 11.86 33.45
N GLY A 146 5.49 12.55 33.65
CA GLY A 146 6.05 12.82 34.98
C GLY A 146 6.69 11.60 35.64
N LEU A 147 6.86 10.49 34.91
CA LEU A 147 7.45 9.27 35.44
C LEU A 147 8.98 9.31 35.44
N LEU A 148 9.58 10.14 34.58
CA LEU A 148 11.04 10.18 34.41
C LEU A 148 11.79 10.47 35.71
N ASP A 149 11.30 11.41 36.52
CA ASP A 149 11.94 11.81 37.78
C ASP A 149 11.75 10.79 38.91
N GLY A 150 10.84 9.82 38.73
CA GLY A 150 10.53 8.78 39.70
C GLY A 150 11.27 7.45 39.45
N LEU A 151 12.03 7.35 38.35
CA LEU A 151 12.79 6.15 38.03
C LEU A 151 14.06 6.06 38.87
N SER A 152 14.34 4.87 39.39
CA SER A 152 15.66 4.53 39.92
C SER A 152 16.72 4.51 38.81
N GLU A 153 17.99 4.53 39.20
CA GLU A 153 19.12 4.52 38.29
C GLU A 153 19.16 3.24 37.41
N ASP A 154 18.79 2.10 37.99
CA ASP A 154 18.68 0.82 37.28
C ASP A 154 17.53 0.80 36.27
N GLU A 155 16.38 1.38 36.64
CA GLU A 155 15.22 1.51 35.74
C GLU A 155 15.52 2.47 34.58
N LEU A 156 16.20 3.58 34.85
CA LEU A 156 16.65 4.51 33.81
C LEU A 156 17.65 3.84 32.86
N ALA A 157 18.62 3.07 33.39
CA ALA A 157 19.57 2.32 32.57
C ALA A 157 18.90 1.19 31.76
N ALA A 158 17.80 0.62 32.25
CA ALA A 158 17.00 -0.35 31.51
C ALA A 158 16.20 0.31 30.37
N VAL A 159 15.55 1.43 30.64
CA VAL A 159 14.84 2.26 29.65
C VAL A 159 15.79 2.72 28.54
N ASP A 160 17.00 3.11 28.91
CA ASP A 160 18.02 3.55 27.96
C ASP A 160 18.46 2.39 27.04
N ARG A 161 18.71 1.19 27.57
CA ARG A 161 19.14 0.04 26.76
C ARG A 161 18.03 -0.64 25.95
N LEU A 162 16.76 -0.44 26.32
CA LEU A 162 15.63 -1.16 25.74
C LEU A 162 15.52 -1.05 24.21
N PRO A 163 15.71 0.13 23.57
CA PRO A 163 15.64 0.26 22.11
C PRO A 163 16.73 -0.50 21.34
N ASP A 164 17.89 -0.75 21.98
CA ASP A 164 18.98 -1.54 21.37
C ASP A 164 18.75 -3.04 21.51
N ILE A 165 18.11 -3.47 22.61
CA ILE A 165 17.86 -4.88 22.92
C ILE A 165 16.59 -5.37 22.21
N ASP A 166 15.52 -4.60 22.28
CA ASP A 166 14.22 -4.91 21.69
C ASP A 166 13.48 -3.62 21.27
N PRO A 167 13.71 -3.15 20.04
CA PRO A 167 13.07 -1.93 19.54
C PRO A 167 11.54 -2.07 19.46
N ALA A 168 11.00 -3.28 19.27
CA ALA A 168 9.57 -3.53 19.23
C ALA A 168 8.94 -3.37 20.63
N ALA A 169 9.59 -3.89 21.67
CA ALA A 169 9.17 -3.67 23.05
C ALA A 169 9.27 -2.18 23.45
N ALA A 170 10.35 -1.49 23.07
CA ALA A 170 10.50 -0.05 23.32
C ALA A 170 9.34 0.77 22.70
N LEU A 171 8.98 0.44 21.46
CA LEU A 171 7.82 1.03 20.76
C LEU A 171 6.50 0.75 21.48
N ALA A 172 6.26 -0.50 21.88
CA ALA A 172 5.03 -0.90 22.55
C ALA A 172 4.86 -0.18 23.90
N VAL A 173 5.93 -0.08 24.69
CA VAL A 173 5.95 0.67 25.96
C VAL A 173 5.67 2.15 25.72
N ASN A 174 6.36 2.78 24.75
CA ASN A 174 6.14 4.18 24.42
C ASN A 174 4.68 4.46 24.00
N ALA A 175 4.09 3.60 23.17
CA ALA A 175 2.70 3.72 22.73
C ALA A 175 1.70 3.50 23.87
N LEU A 176 1.99 2.57 24.79
CA LEU A 176 1.17 2.35 25.98
C LEU A 176 1.18 3.57 26.91
N LEU A 177 2.36 4.13 27.19
CA LEU A 177 2.52 5.33 28.03
C LEU A 177 1.80 6.54 27.44
N ALA A 178 1.90 6.75 26.12
CA ALA A 178 1.21 7.82 25.43
C ALA A 178 -0.33 7.69 25.58
N ARG A 179 -0.89 6.51 25.31
CA ARG A 179 -2.33 6.25 25.47
C ARG A 179 -2.81 6.40 26.91
N ALA A 180 -2.03 5.92 27.88
CA ALA A 180 -2.38 6.03 29.29
C ALA A 180 -2.43 7.51 29.74
N HIS A 181 -1.48 8.32 29.27
CA HIS A 181 -1.45 9.75 29.55
C HIS A 181 -2.63 10.50 28.91
N GLU A 182 -2.97 10.19 27.66
CA GLU A 182 -4.13 10.77 26.97
C GLU A 182 -5.45 10.41 27.66
N ALA A 183 -5.61 9.15 28.07
CA ALA A 183 -6.78 8.69 28.82
C ALA A 183 -6.88 9.34 30.22
N GLY A 184 -5.76 9.54 30.90
CA GLY A 184 -5.71 10.23 32.19
C GLY A 184 -5.94 11.74 32.09
N ALA A 185 -5.44 12.38 31.02
CA ALA A 185 -5.64 13.82 30.77
C ALA A 185 -7.08 14.17 30.37
N GLY A 186 -7.82 13.25 29.74
CA GLY A 186 -9.24 13.39 29.43
C GLY A 186 -10.18 13.24 30.64
N SER A 187 -9.68 12.76 31.78
CA SER A 187 -10.44 12.56 33.01
C SER A 187 -10.22 13.70 34.01
N ARG A 188 -10.37 14.96 33.56
CA ARG A 188 -10.58 16.08 34.50
C ARG A 188 -12.07 16.14 34.84
N PRO A 189 -12.48 15.88 36.10
CA PRO A 189 -13.87 16.08 36.49
C PRO A 189 -14.16 17.59 36.42
N GLY A 190 -14.99 17.96 35.45
CA GLY A 190 -15.56 19.29 35.36
C GLY A 190 -16.43 19.55 36.59
N ALA A 191 -16.15 20.69 37.22
CA ALA A 191 -16.90 21.31 38.30
C ALA A 191 -18.42 21.08 38.21
N ALA A 192 -18.98 20.47 39.25
CA ALA A 192 -20.38 20.64 39.59
C ALA A 192 -20.45 21.70 40.69
N SER A 193 -21.08 22.81 40.29
CA SER A 193 -21.63 23.96 41.03
C SER A 193 -21.63 23.94 42.56
#